data_AF-A0A8R1HKE5-F1
#
_entry.id   AF-A0A8R1HKE5-F1
#
_cell.length_a   1.000
_cell.length_b   1.000
_cell.length_c   1.000
_cell.angle_alpha   90.00
_cell.angle_beta   90.00
_cell.angle_gamma   90.00
#
_symmetry.space_group_name_H-M   'P 1'
#
loop_
_entity.id
_entity.type
_entity.pdbx_description
1 polymer ?
#
loop_
_entity_poly.entity_id
_entity_poly.type
_entity_poly.pdbx_seq_one_letter_code
_entity_poly.pdbx_strand_id
1 'polypeptide(L)'
;MKIFRIKDGRCAGGEIRIVTVFLWNNATIGRNMAHMDYELQRLQKYSGISTSEFCPTISKTPAEHNGRFAVIYQFKYLMSTCDRVRLFVKNAVSWSSEVSSARVNCECEQAVEMTRA
;
A
#
# COMPACT_ATOMS: atom_id res chain seq x y z
N MET A 1 7.22 26.92 4.19
CA MET A 1 8.19 25.87 4.59
C MET A 1 7.44 24.86 5.45
N LYS A 2 7.09 23.67 4.94
CA LYS A 2 6.42 22.63 5.74
C LYS A 2 7.47 21.92 6.60
N ILE A 3 7.35 22.06 7.92
CA ILE A 3 8.22 21.40 8.89
C ILE A 3 7.78 19.93 8.93
N PHE A 4 8.59 19.03 8.36
CA PHE A 4 8.42 17.60 8.54
C PHE A 4 8.94 17.26 9.94
N ARG A 5 8.03 16.98 10.88
CA ARG A 5 8.41 16.38 12.16
C ARG A 5 8.86 14.95 11.89
N ILE A 6 10.17 14.71 11.89
CA ILE A 6 10.72 13.36 11.92
C ILE A 6 10.35 12.79 13.30
N LYS A 7 9.39 11.85 13.33
CA LYS A 7 9.02 11.13 14.56
C LYS A 7 10.07 10.05 14.80
N ASP A 8 10.96 10.27 15.77
CA ASP A 8 11.92 9.25 16.16
C ASP A 8 11.25 8.14 17.01
N GLY A 9 11.53 6.88 16.67
CA GLY A 9 11.77 5.83 17.68
C GLY A 9 10.74 4.72 17.90
N ARG A 10 9.42 4.91 17.72
CA ARG A 10 8.42 3.80 17.87
C ARG A 10 7.20 3.90 16.97
N CYS A 11 6.92 5.08 16.43
CA CYS A 11 5.77 5.38 15.59
C CYS A 11 6.21 5.90 14.20
N ALA A 12 7.38 5.49 13.71
CA ALA A 12 7.88 5.93 12.41
C ALA A 12 7.42 4.96 11.33
N GLY A 13 6.76 5.48 10.29
CA GLY A 13 6.51 4.72 9.07
C GLY A 13 5.17 4.00 9.06
N GLY A 14 5.13 2.80 8.51
CA GLY A 14 3.91 2.01 8.41
C GLY A 14 3.92 0.97 7.30
N GLU A 15 2.76 0.36 7.10
CA GLU A 15 2.53 -0.76 6.19
C GLU A 15 1.20 -0.57 5.44
N ILE A 16 1.21 -0.86 4.14
CA ILE A 16 0.01 -1.08 3.35
C ILE A 16 0.05 -2.52 2.88
N ARG A 17 -1.01 -3.29 3.16
CA ARG A 17 -1.22 -4.60 2.55
C ARG A 17 -2.34 -4.50 1.54
N ILE A 18 -2.07 -4.88 0.30
CA ILE A 18 -3.08 -4.98 -0.75
C ILE A 18 -3.27 -6.47 -1.05
N VAL A 19 -4.47 -6.99 -0.82
CA VAL A 19 -4.84 -8.37 -1.11
C VAL A 19 -5.56 -8.40 -2.45
N THR A 20 -5.06 -9.20 -3.39
CA THR A 20 -5.65 -9.29 -4.73
C THR A 20 -6.67 -10.42 -4.80
N VAL A 21 -7.36 -10.55 -5.93
CA VAL A 21 -8.21 -11.70 -6.26
C VAL A 21 -7.40 -12.90 -6.76
N PHE A 22 -6.11 -12.72 -7.09
CA PHE A 22 -5.26 -13.78 -7.60
C PHE A 22 -4.93 -14.78 -6.48
N LEU A 23 -4.85 -16.06 -6.84
CA LEU A 23 -4.42 -17.10 -5.90
C LEU A 23 -2.92 -16.99 -5.61
N TRP A 24 -2.53 -17.36 -4.39
CA TRP A 24 -1.12 -17.51 -4.05
C TRP A 24 -0.54 -18.75 -4.75
N ASN A 25 0.48 -18.53 -5.57
CA ASN A 25 1.23 -19.60 -6.23
C ASN A 25 2.65 -19.12 -6.53
N ASN A 26 3.65 -19.85 -6.01
CA ASN A 26 5.08 -19.54 -6.16
C ASN A 26 5.53 -19.35 -7.62
N ALA A 27 4.97 -20.12 -8.55
CA ALA A 27 5.30 -20.02 -9.98
C ALA A 27 4.82 -18.71 -10.62
N THR A 28 3.85 -18.02 -9.99
CA THR A 28 3.21 -16.80 -10.53
C THR A 28 3.59 -15.53 -9.78
N ILE A 29 4.29 -15.63 -8.63
CA ILE A 29 4.65 -14.48 -7.79
C ILE A 29 5.33 -13.38 -8.60
N GLY A 30 6.35 -13.70 -9.39
CA GLY A 30 7.08 -12.71 -10.18
C GLY A 30 6.19 -11.96 -11.17
N ARG A 31 5.29 -12.68 -11.85
CA ARG A 31 4.31 -12.09 -12.78
C ARG A 31 3.31 -11.20 -12.05
N ASN A 32 2.75 -11.69 -10.94
CA ASN A 32 1.77 -10.93 -10.16
C ASN A 32 2.39 -9.67 -9.54
N MET A 33 3.66 -9.73 -9.11
CA MET A 33 4.40 -8.55 -8.65
C MET A 33 4.59 -7.51 -9.76
N ALA A 34 5.01 -7.92 -10.97
CA ALA A 34 5.16 -7.02 -12.10
C ALA A 34 3.82 -6.38 -12.53
N HIS A 35 2.74 -7.17 -12.47
CA HIS A 35 1.39 -6.68 -12.73
C HIS A 35 0.94 -5.65 -11.68
N MET A 36 1.16 -5.92 -10.40
CA MET A 36 0.86 -4.95 -9.34
C MET A 36 1.68 -3.66 -9.46
N ASP A 37 2.92 -3.73 -9.96
CA ASP A 37 3.71 -2.52 -10.25
C ASP A 37 3.09 -1.68 -11.36
N TYR A 38 2.61 -2.32 -12.43
CA TYR A 38 1.91 -1.66 -13.52
C TYR A 38 0.62 -0.99 -13.03
N GLU A 39 -0.19 -1.70 -12.26
CA GLU A 39 -1.44 -1.15 -11.69
C GLU A 39 -1.17 -0.01 -10.70
N LEU A 40 -0.12 -0.12 -9.89
CA LEU A 40 0.29 0.95 -8.97
C LEU A 40 0.71 2.22 -9.72
N GLN A 41 1.41 2.11 -10.85
CA GLN A 41 1.75 3.27 -11.68
C GLN A 41 0.50 3.95 -12.24
N ARG A 42 -0.47 3.16 -12.72
CA ARG A 42 -1.76 3.68 -13.23
C ARG A 42 -2.56 4.38 -12.13
N LEU A 43 -2.62 3.78 -10.94
CA LEU A 43 -3.31 4.38 -9.80
C LEU A 43 -2.68 5.70 -9.37
N GLN A 44 -1.34 5.78 -9.31
CA GLN A 44 -0.66 7.03 -8.96
C GLN A 44 -0.97 8.14 -9.98
N LYS A 45 -1.00 7.79 -11.28
CA LYS A 45 -1.40 8.73 -12.35
C LYS A 45 -2.86 9.17 -12.22
N TYR A 46 -3.77 8.25 -11.93
CA TYR A 46 -5.20 8.53 -11.82
C TYR A 46 -5.55 9.33 -10.56
N SER A 47 -4.99 8.96 -9.42
CA SER A 47 -5.25 9.61 -8.13
C SER A 47 -4.51 10.93 -7.95
N GLY A 48 -3.47 11.20 -8.77
CA GLY A 48 -2.59 12.34 -8.59
C GLY A 48 -1.75 12.28 -7.31
N ILE A 49 -1.61 11.09 -6.71
CA ILE A 49 -0.84 10.87 -5.49
C ILE A 49 0.30 9.91 -5.82
N SER A 50 1.53 10.38 -5.67
CA SER A 50 2.73 9.54 -5.81
C SER A 50 3.06 8.85 -4.50
N THR A 51 3.45 7.58 -4.57
CA THR A 51 3.91 6.82 -3.40
C THR A 51 5.20 7.41 -2.80
N SER A 52 6.01 8.11 -3.61
CA SER A 52 7.16 8.87 -3.12
C SER A 52 6.80 10.05 -2.21
N GLU A 53 5.53 10.52 -2.22
CA GLU A 53 5.03 11.50 -1.25
C GLU A 53 4.91 10.90 0.16
N PHE A 54 4.75 9.57 0.27
CA PHE A 54 4.64 8.88 1.56
C PHE A 54 6.01 8.61 2.14
N CYS A 55 6.90 8.04 1.33
CA CYS A 55 8.28 7.77 1.68
C CYS A 55 9.08 7.59 0.39
N PRO A 56 10.28 8.19 0.24
CA PRO A 56 11.10 8.06 -0.96
C PRO A 56 11.62 6.62 -1.14
N THR A 57 11.59 5.80 -0.08
CA THR A 57 11.98 4.40 -0.13
C THR A 57 10.86 3.54 0.46
N ILE A 58 10.17 2.81 -0.42
CA ILE A 58 9.13 1.85 -0.06
C ILE A 58 9.64 0.47 -0.45
N SER A 59 9.72 -0.46 0.51
CA SER A 59 9.94 -1.87 0.21
C SER A 59 8.61 -2.52 -0.15
N LYS A 60 8.64 -3.45 -1.10
CA LYS A 60 7.49 -4.24 -1.50
C LYS A 60 7.84 -5.72 -1.40
N THR A 61 6.98 -6.50 -0.75
CA THR A 61 7.17 -7.95 -0.60
C THR A 61 5.88 -8.68 -0.96
N PRO A 62 5.96 -9.76 -1.76
CA PRO A 62 4.82 -10.64 -1.97
C PRO A 62 4.50 -11.38 -0.67
N ALA A 63 3.22 -11.60 -0.41
CA ALA A 63 2.75 -12.35 0.75
C ALA A 63 1.52 -13.19 0.39
N GLU A 64 1.33 -14.28 1.12
CA GLU A 64 0.08 -15.03 1.10
C GLU A 64 -0.88 -14.45 2.14
N HIS A 65 -2.15 -14.29 1.75
CA HIS A 65 -3.22 -13.94 2.67
C HIS A 65 -4.47 -14.76 2.34
N ASN A 66 -4.80 -15.72 3.21
CA ASN A 66 -5.95 -16.62 3.04
C ASN A 66 -5.99 -17.29 1.64
N GLY A 67 -4.85 -17.81 1.19
CA GLY A 67 -4.71 -18.44 -0.13
C GLY A 67 -4.69 -17.47 -1.32
N ARG A 68 -4.75 -16.16 -1.07
CA ARG A 68 -4.65 -15.12 -2.11
C ARG A 68 -3.28 -14.45 -2.10
N PHE A 69 -2.88 -13.98 -3.28
CA PHE A 69 -1.72 -13.15 -3.45
C PHE A 69 -1.96 -11.77 -2.85
N ALA A 70 -1.01 -11.31 -2.05
CA ALA A 70 -0.99 -9.97 -1.49
C ALA A 70 0.37 -9.33 -1.71
N VAL A 71 0.40 -8.00 -1.69
CA VAL A 71 1.62 -7.21 -1.67
C VAL A 71 1.63 -6.37 -0.40
N ILE A 72 2.74 -6.46 0.34
CA ILE A 72 3.01 -5.64 1.50
C ILE A 72 3.97 -4.54 1.09
N TYR A 73 3.53 -3.29 1.20
CA TYR A 73 4.34 -2.09 1.02
C TYR A 73 4.71 -1.54 2.39
N GLN A 74 6.01 -1.42 2.69
CA GLN A 74 6.49 -0.91 3.97
C GLN A 74 7.29 0.37 3.76
N PHE A 75 7.05 1.34 4.63
CA PHE A 75 7.75 2.63 4.65
C PHE A 75 8.38 2.83 6.02
N LYS A 76 9.66 3.20 6.05
CA LYS A 76 10.45 3.35 7.30
C LYS A 76 10.03 4.58 8.13
N TYR A 77 9.51 5.60 7.45
CA TYR A 77 8.99 6.83 8.02
C TYR A 77 7.90 7.36 7.09
N LEU A 78 7.07 8.27 7.59
CA LEU A 78 6.00 8.87 6.82
C LEU A 78 6.27 10.37 6.62
N MET A 79 6.39 10.80 5.36
CA MET A 79 6.50 12.20 4.96
C MET A 79 5.13 12.84 4.72
N SER A 80 4.09 12.03 4.55
CA SER A 80 2.72 12.46 4.30
C SER A 80 1.84 12.34 5.55
N THR A 81 0.55 12.67 5.42
CA THR A 81 -0.42 12.35 6.47
C THR A 81 -0.99 10.95 6.28
N CYS A 82 -1.34 10.28 7.39
CA CYS A 82 -1.98 8.97 7.34
C CYS A 82 -3.28 8.99 6.52
N ASP A 83 -4.05 10.08 6.61
CA ASP A 83 -5.27 10.25 5.80
C ASP A 83 -5.00 10.28 4.29
N ARG A 84 -3.85 10.83 3.87
CA ARG A 84 -3.47 10.83 2.45
C ARG A 84 -3.08 9.44 1.98
N VAL A 85 -2.42 8.65 2.82
CA VAL A 85 -2.15 7.22 2.57
C VAL A 85 -3.45 6.43 2.50
N ARG A 86 -4.36 6.64 3.45
CA ARG A 86 -5.69 6.00 3.47
C ARG A 86 -6.48 6.33 2.21
N LEU A 87 -6.48 7.60 1.77
CA LEU A 87 -7.16 8.01 0.55
C LEU A 87 -6.59 7.30 -0.68
N PHE A 88 -5.26 7.21 -0.79
CA PHE A 88 -4.62 6.48 -1.89
C PHE A 88 -5.03 5.01 -1.92
N VAL A 89 -5.01 4.34 -0.76
CA VAL A 89 -5.40 2.93 -0.67
C VAL A 89 -6.89 2.72 -0.92
N LYS A 90 -7.76 3.63 -0.44
CA LYS A 90 -9.19 3.62 -0.76
C LYS A 90 -9.44 3.73 -2.26
N ASN A 91 -8.69 4.60 -2.94
CA ASN A 91 -8.74 4.73 -4.39
C ASN A 91 -8.28 3.44 -5.07
N ALA A 92 -7.23 2.78 -4.57
CA ALA A 92 -6.77 1.48 -5.07
C ALA A 92 -7.87 0.41 -5.03
N VAL A 93 -8.50 0.25 -3.86
CA VAL A 93 -9.57 -0.73 -3.62
C VAL A 93 -10.80 -0.46 -4.50
N SER A 94 -11.15 0.81 -4.68
CA SER A 94 -12.33 1.20 -5.46
C SER A 94 -12.10 1.07 -6.97
N TRP A 95 -10.90 1.43 -7.45
CA TRP A 95 -10.60 1.51 -8.87
C TRP A 95 -10.22 0.15 -9.47
N SER A 96 -9.36 -0.62 -8.81
CA SER A 96 -8.87 -1.89 -9.36
C SER A 96 -9.79 -3.05 -9.00
N SER A 97 -10.41 -3.67 -10.01
CA SER A 97 -11.22 -4.90 -9.84
C SER A 97 -10.43 -6.09 -9.31
N GLU A 98 -9.11 -5.99 -9.31
CA GLU A 98 -8.22 -7.06 -8.87
C GLU A 98 -7.87 -6.94 -7.39
N VAL A 99 -8.16 -5.80 -6.75
CA VAL A 99 -8.00 -5.61 -5.31
C VAL A 99 -9.26 -6.08 -4.60
N SER A 100 -9.12 -7.08 -3.74
CA SER A 100 -10.23 -7.62 -2.93
C SER A 100 -10.37 -6.86 -1.61
N SER A 101 -9.25 -6.60 -0.94
CA SER A 101 -9.18 -5.80 0.26
C SER A 101 -7.81 -5.15 0.41
N ALA A 102 -7.72 -4.16 1.29
CA ALA A 102 -6.47 -3.57 1.70
C ALA A 102 -6.49 -3.22 3.18
N ARG A 103 -5.32 -3.25 3.82
CA ARG A 103 -5.13 -2.79 5.19
C ARG A 103 -4.05 -1.75 5.23
N VAL A 104 -4.28 -0.67 5.95
CA VAL A 104 -3.33 0.44 6.15
C VAL A 104 -3.02 0.55 7.62
N ASN A 105 -1.74 0.51 7.95
CA ASN A 105 -1.22 0.87 9.26
C ASN A 105 -0.23 2.01 9.09
N CYS A 106 -0.45 3.14 9.77
CA CYS A 106 0.45 4.28 9.70
C CYS A 106 0.85 4.68 11.12
N GLU A 107 2.15 4.78 11.35
CA GLU A 107 2.75 5.25 12.60
C GLU A 107 2.18 4.50 13.81
N CYS A 108 1.54 5.21 14.73
CA CYS A 108 0.84 4.65 15.90
C CYS A 108 -0.68 4.78 15.79
N GLU A 109 -1.19 5.06 14.59
CA GLU A 109 -2.63 5.07 14.35
C GLU A 109 -3.17 3.64 14.27
N GLN A 110 -4.45 3.48 14.60
CA GLN A 110 -5.12 2.18 14.45
C GLN A 110 -5.11 1.75 12.98
N ALA A 111 -4.81 0.47 12.76
CA ALA A 111 -4.87 -0.11 11.43
C ALA A 111 -6.31 -0.07 10.90
N VAL A 112 -6.48 0.38 9.66
CA VAL A 112 -7.76 0.47 8.97
C VAL A 112 -7.80 -0.58 7.88
N GLU A 113 -8.85 -1.39 7.87
CA GLU A 113 -9.13 -2.35 6.81
C GLU A 113 -10.20 -1.79 5.88
N MET A 114 -10.01 -2.00 4.58
CA MET A 114 -10.85 -1.53 3.50
C MET A 114 -11.17 -2.72 2.61
N THR A 115 -12.45 -3.03 2.45
CA THR A 115 -12.92 -4.05 1.53
C THR A 115 -13.57 -3.38 0.33
N ARG A 116 -13.51 -4.05 -0.83
CA ARG A 116 -14.32 -3.65 -1.97
C ARG A 116 -15.80 -3.83 -1.58
N ALA A 117 -16.59 -2.77 -1.78
CA ALA A 117 -18.04 -2.76 -1.53
C ALA A 117 -18.79 -3.55 -2.61
#